data_AF-A0A428MKC3-F1
#
_entry.id   AF-A0A428MKC3-F1
#
_cell.length_a   1.000
_cell.length_b   1.000
_cell.length_c   1.000
_cell.angle_alpha   90.00
_cell.angle_beta   90.00
_cell.angle_gamma   90.00
#
_symmetry.space_group_name_H-M   'P 1'
#
loop_
_entity.id
_entity.type
_entity.pdbx_description
1 polymer ?
#
loop_
_entity_poly.entity_id
_entity_poly.type
_entity_poly.pdbx_seq_one_letter_code
_entity_poly.pdbx_strand_id
1 'polypeptide(L)'
;MSKVLSAIALFVFVFLAVKPSFATGGKCPSGNTTIDPSGNPINIADIGVNGTITGGITSCFYASQATGSDTNSGTTEASPWKHIPGMSGCSGVCASTIPVAGEAFILKGGDTWTATTDMNGLQWAWSGTSTHPIAVSTDPTWFNSSCGASWCRPIFNANSAATNNMFNVGKQSWNIFDNIEVTGMRNNINGCQMASSTNTRCTQLYFHGWSHTGNSDNVGFFAQCGTADMIDHNVIDGSDSTKNTFNGVFSSCAGTIAYNYFAYVVSGVLASTDSVHDNTILHTVTSIDGDHCNALFTFGPASGTSQLIYNNYINNGNSCPGGVVLWFNGNGGGSSSWVGYGFNNVMWGLSSNPVNVGNHQTTNYGTYYWFNNTVDCALGGCGGTPGNGYWTMFDQNNHAIPSALNFDATSFGGSIPTPCNLGKGTGCTDLTQTEAVANGQGYMSTEAHPYSPIGNCTPSTCGTVQSGTNLTSTYCSTLSSVDAAAGAACLSSSSVGVAYNSTSHKVTGPSATPLPRPSSGPWDIGAYQLGIQGGPSAPTSLTGAVQ
;
A
#
# COMPACT_ATOMS: atom_id res chain seq x y z
N MET A 1 -29.10 68.33 -5.87
CA MET A 1 -28.81 67.14 -5.03
C MET A 1 -29.43 65.84 -5.54
N SER A 2 -30.59 65.81 -6.23
CA SER A 2 -31.21 64.52 -6.64
C SER A 2 -30.46 63.75 -7.75
N LYS A 3 -29.70 64.43 -8.62
CA LYS A 3 -28.93 63.75 -9.69
C LYS A 3 -27.66 63.02 -9.20
N VAL A 4 -27.15 63.35 -8.00
CA VAL A 4 -25.96 62.71 -7.43
C VAL A 4 -26.33 61.43 -6.66
N LEU A 5 -27.51 61.38 -6.02
CA LEU A 5 -27.97 60.16 -5.36
C LEU A 5 -28.33 59.03 -6.33
N SER A 6 -28.87 59.32 -7.52
CA SER A 6 -29.15 58.28 -8.53
C SER A 6 -27.90 57.65 -9.14
N ALA A 7 -26.79 58.40 -9.25
CA ALA A 7 -25.52 57.84 -9.75
C ALA A 7 -24.85 56.93 -8.71
N ILE A 8 -24.92 57.26 -7.42
CA ILE A 8 -24.36 56.46 -6.33
C ILE A 8 -25.19 55.18 -6.12
N ALA A 9 -26.52 55.24 -6.21
CA ALA A 9 -27.37 54.04 -6.12
C ALA A 9 -27.15 53.05 -7.27
N LEU A 10 -26.88 53.54 -8.50
CA LEU A 10 -26.57 52.68 -9.64
C LEU A 10 -25.17 52.05 -9.52
N PHE A 11 -24.18 52.78 -8.99
CA PHE A 11 -22.83 52.26 -8.77
C PHE A 11 -22.79 51.19 -7.67
N VAL A 12 -23.58 51.34 -6.60
CA VAL A 12 -23.66 50.35 -5.52
C VAL A 12 -24.41 49.08 -5.95
N PHE A 13 -25.43 49.18 -6.82
CA PHE A 13 -26.12 47.99 -7.35
C PHE A 13 -25.30 47.19 -8.38
N VAL A 14 -24.44 47.85 -9.17
CA VAL A 14 -23.58 47.14 -10.13
C VAL A 14 -22.49 46.32 -9.41
N PHE A 15 -22.00 46.76 -8.25
CA PHE A 15 -21.03 45.97 -7.47
C PHE A 15 -21.66 44.87 -6.60
N LEU A 16 -22.96 44.96 -6.26
CA LEU A 16 -23.66 43.93 -5.48
C LEU A 16 -24.33 42.84 -6.34
N ALA A 17 -24.50 43.06 -7.64
CA ALA A 17 -25.16 42.11 -8.55
C ALA A 17 -24.21 41.22 -9.35
N VAL A 18 -22.91 41.55 -9.41
CA VAL A 18 -21.91 40.66 -10.02
C VAL A 18 -21.48 39.66 -8.96
N LYS A 19 -22.28 38.62 -8.73
CA LYS A 19 -21.71 37.40 -8.15
C LYS A 19 -20.60 36.98 -9.11
N PRO A 20 -19.34 36.81 -8.65
CA PRO A 20 -18.33 36.22 -9.51
C PRO A 20 -18.89 34.88 -10.01
N SER A 21 -19.09 34.75 -11.32
CA SER A 21 -19.46 33.45 -11.87
C SER A 21 -18.21 32.60 -11.77
N PHE A 22 -18.13 31.80 -10.72
CA PHE A 22 -17.10 30.77 -10.64
C PHE A 22 -17.26 29.86 -11.86
N ALA A 23 -16.13 29.53 -12.51
CA ALA A 23 -16.15 28.64 -13.66
C ALA A 23 -16.80 27.32 -13.22
N THR A 24 -17.85 26.90 -13.91
CA THR A 24 -18.44 25.58 -13.70
C THR A 24 -17.64 24.59 -14.54
N GLY A 25 -17.23 23.46 -13.95
CA GLY A 25 -16.50 22.42 -14.68
C GLY A 25 -17.27 21.91 -15.90
N GLY A 26 -16.52 21.39 -16.87
CA GLY A 26 -17.07 20.76 -18.06
C GLY A 26 -17.57 19.34 -17.81
N LYS A 27 -18.00 18.69 -18.90
CA LYS A 27 -18.35 17.27 -18.88
C LYS A 27 -17.08 16.44 -18.64
N CYS A 28 -17.17 15.44 -17.78
CA CYS A 28 -16.10 14.46 -17.57
C CYS A 28 -16.00 13.43 -18.70
N PRO A 29 -14.81 12.84 -18.91
CA PRO A 29 -14.62 11.79 -19.90
C PRO A 29 -15.46 10.54 -19.56
N SER A 30 -16.02 9.90 -20.59
CA SER A 30 -17.00 8.81 -20.42
C SER A 30 -16.38 7.40 -20.32
N GLY A 31 -15.05 7.28 -20.32
CA GLY A 31 -14.34 6.00 -20.23
C GLY A 31 -14.00 5.57 -18.80
N ASN A 32 -13.66 4.30 -18.62
CA ASN A 32 -13.05 3.83 -17.38
C ASN A 32 -11.61 4.37 -17.34
N THR A 33 -11.38 5.38 -16.52
CA THR A 33 -10.09 6.07 -16.44
C THR A 33 -9.29 5.69 -15.19
N THR A 34 -9.88 4.91 -14.27
CA THR A 34 -9.32 4.63 -12.94
C THR A 34 -9.75 3.26 -12.40
N ILE A 35 -9.36 2.95 -11.16
CA ILE A 35 -9.68 1.69 -10.45
C ILE A 35 -10.30 1.95 -9.08
N ASP A 36 -11.17 1.05 -8.64
CA ASP A 36 -11.64 1.00 -7.25
C ASP A 36 -10.54 0.46 -6.31
N PRO A 37 -10.74 0.50 -4.97
CA PRO A 37 -9.82 -0.11 -4.00
C PRO A 37 -9.53 -1.60 -4.18
N SER A 38 -10.40 -2.33 -4.89
CA SER A 38 -10.22 -3.74 -5.22
C SER A 38 -9.53 -3.95 -6.57
N GLY A 39 -9.11 -2.88 -7.24
CA GLY A 39 -8.44 -2.93 -8.54
C GLY A 39 -9.40 -3.07 -9.74
N ASN A 40 -10.71 -2.99 -9.53
CA ASN A 40 -11.67 -3.09 -10.64
C ASN A 40 -11.70 -1.77 -11.43
N PRO A 41 -11.70 -1.82 -12.77
CA PRO A 41 -11.87 -0.62 -13.58
C PRO A 41 -13.21 0.06 -13.31
N ILE A 42 -13.19 1.36 -13.01
CA ILE A 42 -14.39 2.17 -12.80
C ILE A 42 -14.31 3.48 -13.59
N ASN A 43 -15.45 4.12 -13.78
CA ASN A 43 -15.51 5.46 -14.34
C ASN A 43 -15.05 6.49 -13.29
N ILE A 44 -14.40 7.57 -13.71
CA ILE A 44 -14.05 8.68 -12.80
C ILE A 44 -15.28 9.28 -12.12
N ALA A 45 -16.44 9.23 -12.77
CA ALA A 45 -17.71 9.66 -12.22
C ALA A 45 -18.13 8.85 -10.99
N ASP A 46 -17.60 7.64 -10.78
CA ASP A 46 -18.00 6.74 -9.70
C ASP A 46 -16.88 6.53 -8.64
N ILE A 47 -15.77 7.26 -8.79
CA ILE A 47 -14.58 7.07 -7.94
C ILE A 47 -14.84 7.54 -6.51
N GLY A 48 -14.47 6.71 -5.55
CA GLY A 48 -14.43 7.04 -4.13
C GLY A 48 -13.13 6.57 -3.49
N VAL A 49 -12.91 7.05 -2.27
CA VAL A 49 -11.69 6.79 -1.50
C VAL A 49 -11.65 5.34 -1.01
N ASN A 50 -12.75 4.85 -0.44
CA ASN A 50 -12.86 3.50 0.14
C ASN A 50 -13.80 2.59 -0.67
N GLY A 51 -14.07 2.91 -1.93
CA GLY A 51 -14.95 2.11 -2.80
C GLY A 51 -15.62 2.94 -3.89
N THR A 52 -16.57 2.31 -4.59
CA THR A 52 -17.52 3.03 -5.44
C THR A 52 -18.49 3.84 -4.58
N ILE A 53 -18.70 5.11 -4.90
CA ILE A 53 -19.63 5.98 -4.18
C ILE A 53 -20.81 6.41 -5.06
N THR A 54 -21.97 6.61 -4.44
CA THR A 54 -23.13 7.24 -5.08
C THR A 54 -23.02 8.77 -4.92
N GLY A 55 -22.78 9.49 -6.01
CA GLY A 55 -22.68 10.97 -6.03
C GLY A 55 -21.51 11.49 -6.88
N GLY A 56 -20.32 10.95 -6.61
CA GLY A 56 -19.15 10.94 -7.50
C GLY A 56 -18.69 12.27 -8.11
N ILE A 57 -17.90 12.18 -9.18
CA ILE A 57 -17.40 13.35 -9.91
C ILE A 57 -18.45 13.81 -10.91
N THR A 58 -18.88 15.06 -10.78
CA THR A 58 -19.97 15.66 -11.56
C THR A 58 -19.48 16.65 -12.62
N SER A 59 -18.28 17.20 -12.45
CA SER A 59 -17.69 18.12 -13.41
C SER A 59 -16.17 18.01 -13.47
N CYS A 60 -15.60 18.34 -14.63
CA CYS A 60 -14.18 18.17 -14.90
C CYS A 60 -13.54 19.44 -15.46
N PHE A 61 -12.32 19.72 -15.02
CA PHE A 61 -11.41 20.66 -15.64
C PHE A 61 -10.24 19.92 -16.29
N TYR A 62 -9.69 20.47 -17.35
CA TYR A 62 -8.67 19.85 -18.19
C TYR A 62 -7.41 20.72 -18.16
N ALA A 63 -6.25 20.10 -17.96
CA ALA A 63 -4.97 20.77 -17.98
C ALA A 63 -3.96 20.07 -18.90
N SER A 64 -3.25 20.86 -19.69
CA SER A 64 -2.18 20.45 -20.57
C SER A 64 -1.04 21.45 -20.50
N GLN A 65 0.13 21.02 -20.03
CA GLN A 65 1.33 21.84 -19.97
C GLN A 65 1.73 22.37 -21.36
N ALA A 66 1.63 21.50 -22.38
CA ALA A 66 2.12 21.80 -23.72
C ALA A 66 1.17 22.69 -24.53
N THR A 67 -0.15 22.54 -24.34
CA THR A 67 -1.16 23.18 -25.20
C THR A 67 -2.13 24.09 -24.46
N GLY A 68 -2.08 24.11 -23.13
CA GLY A 68 -2.99 24.88 -22.30
C GLY A 68 -2.59 26.33 -22.09
N SER A 69 -3.55 27.11 -21.63
CA SER A 69 -3.39 28.48 -21.16
C SER A 69 -4.24 28.70 -19.94
N ASP A 70 -3.67 29.24 -18.87
CA ASP A 70 -4.39 29.50 -17.61
C ASP A 70 -5.46 30.60 -17.72
N THR A 71 -5.55 31.26 -18.88
CA THR A 71 -6.64 32.19 -19.21
C THR A 71 -7.85 31.50 -19.85
N ASN A 72 -7.72 30.23 -20.23
CA ASN A 72 -8.85 29.43 -20.73
C ASN A 72 -9.85 29.11 -19.60
N SER A 73 -11.03 28.63 -19.96
CA SER A 73 -12.00 28.14 -18.96
C SER A 73 -11.57 26.81 -18.32
N GLY A 74 -10.74 26.02 -19.00
CA GLY A 74 -10.34 24.69 -18.56
C GLY A 74 -11.45 23.65 -18.68
N THR A 75 -12.61 23.97 -19.25
CA THR A 75 -13.80 23.10 -19.23
C THR A 75 -13.87 22.09 -20.38
N THR A 76 -12.88 22.08 -21.28
CA THR A 76 -12.80 21.11 -22.39
C THR A 76 -11.36 20.79 -22.73
N GLU A 77 -11.11 19.61 -23.30
CA GLU A 77 -9.80 19.21 -23.84
C GLU A 77 -9.25 20.16 -24.93
N ALA A 78 -10.13 20.87 -25.63
CA ALA A 78 -9.76 21.81 -26.70
C ALA A 78 -9.36 23.20 -26.17
N SER A 79 -9.67 23.51 -24.91
CA SER A 79 -9.27 24.76 -24.24
C SER A 79 -8.86 24.48 -22.80
N PRO A 80 -7.80 23.66 -22.59
CA PRO A 80 -7.36 23.29 -21.26
C PRO A 80 -6.58 24.43 -20.61
N TRP A 81 -6.49 24.41 -19.28
CA TRP A 81 -5.50 25.21 -18.57
C TRP A 81 -4.09 24.71 -18.81
N LYS A 82 -3.08 25.53 -18.51
CA LYS A 82 -1.69 25.07 -18.49
C LYS A 82 -1.37 24.33 -17.19
N HIS A 83 -1.94 24.78 -16.09
CA HIS A 83 -1.76 24.24 -14.76
C HIS A 83 -3.11 23.90 -14.11
N ILE A 84 -3.06 23.25 -12.94
CA ILE A 84 -4.23 23.06 -12.07
C ILE A 84 -4.08 23.93 -10.80
N PRO A 85 -5.18 24.26 -10.10
CA PRO A 85 -5.11 24.92 -8.79
C PRO A 85 -4.14 24.21 -7.83
N GLY A 86 -3.31 25.00 -7.15
CA GLY A 86 -2.28 24.50 -6.23
C GLY A 86 -0.89 24.34 -6.86
N MET A 87 -0.76 24.34 -8.19
CA MET A 87 0.55 24.45 -8.85
C MET A 87 1.05 25.89 -8.80
N SER A 88 2.34 26.11 -8.53
CA SER A 88 2.92 27.46 -8.43
C SER A 88 2.85 28.27 -9.74
N GLY A 89 2.79 27.60 -10.90
CA GLY A 89 2.63 28.24 -12.20
C GLY A 89 1.20 28.64 -12.54
N CYS A 90 0.19 28.17 -11.79
CA CYS A 90 -1.22 28.44 -12.04
C CYS A 90 -1.52 29.93 -11.91
N SER A 91 -2.07 30.52 -12.96
CA SER A 91 -2.35 31.96 -13.06
C SER A 91 -3.78 32.21 -13.59
N GLY A 92 -4.16 33.48 -13.84
CA GLY A 92 -5.42 33.80 -14.54
C GLY A 92 -6.68 33.13 -13.97
N VAL A 93 -7.44 32.46 -14.85
CA VAL A 93 -8.67 31.73 -14.50
C VAL A 93 -8.35 30.52 -13.61
N CYS A 94 -7.28 29.79 -13.92
CA CYS A 94 -6.80 28.67 -13.08
C CYS A 94 -6.63 29.11 -11.62
N ALA A 95 -5.88 30.20 -11.37
CA ALA A 95 -5.58 30.66 -10.01
C ALA A 95 -6.80 31.20 -9.26
N SER A 96 -7.82 31.67 -10.01
CA SER A 96 -9.09 32.14 -9.42
C SER A 96 -10.10 31.02 -9.19
N THR A 97 -9.87 29.83 -9.74
CA THR A 97 -10.76 28.68 -9.53
C THR A 97 -10.50 28.10 -8.15
N ILE A 98 -11.59 27.89 -7.41
CA ILE A 98 -11.57 27.28 -6.08
C ILE A 98 -12.17 25.88 -6.23
N PRO A 99 -11.34 24.82 -6.21
CA PRO A 99 -11.82 23.45 -6.22
C PRO A 99 -12.91 23.19 -5.16
N VAL A 100 -13.98 22.52 -5.57
CA VAL A 100 -15.08 22.08 -4.70
C VAL A 100 -15.37 20.59 -4.86
N ALA A 101 -16.08 20.03 -3.88
CA ALA A 101 -16.50 18.64 -3.86
C ALA A 101 -17.23 18.23 -5.17
N GLY A 102 -16.84 17.09 -5.75
CA GLY A 102 -17.43 16.55 -6.98
C GLY A 102 -16.76 17.05 -8.26
N GLU A 103 -15.61 17.71 -8.16
CA GLU A 103 -14.80 18.13 -9.29
C GLU A 103 -13.60 17.21 -9.52
N ALA A 104 -13.22 17.01 -10.78
CA ALA A 104 -11.95 16.40 -11.14
C ALA A 104 -11.10 17.31 -12.03
N PHE A 105 -9.79 17.20 -11.86
CA PHE A 105 -8.77 17.89 -12.64
C PHE A 105 -8.04 16.83 -13.47
N ILE A 106 -8.34 16.82 -14.77
CA ILE A 106 -7.88 15.84 -15.75
C ILE A 106 -6.59 16.36 -16.39
N LEU A 107 -5.52 15.61 -16.20
CA LEU A 107 -4.21 15.90 -16.76
C LEU A 107 -4.04 15.16 -18.09
N LYS A 108 -3.53 15.86 -19.11
CA LYS A 108 -3.24 15.27 -20.41
C LYS A 108 -2.06 14.29 -20.30
N GLY A 109 -2.23 13.07 -20.83
CA GLY A 109 -1.16 12.07 -20.86
C GLY A 109 0.06 12.52 -21.67
N GLY A 110 1.26 12.21 -21.19
CA GLY A 110 2.54 12.55 -21.83
C GLY A 110 2.98 14.00 -21.66
N ASP A 111 2.20 14.87 -21.04
CA ASP A 111 2.65 16.21 -20.65
C ASP A 111 3.57 16.13 -19.43
N THR A 112 4.54 17.04 -19.33
CA THR A 112 5.49 17.10 -18.21
C THR A 112 5.44 18.46 -17.54
N TRP A 113 5.14 18.47 -16.25
CA TRP A 113 5.25 19.65 -15.39
C TRP A 113 6.54 19.55 -14.58
N THR A 114 7.39 20.58 -14.64
CA THR A 114 8.68 20.57 -13.96
C THR A 114 8.69 21.44 -12.71
N ALA A 115 9.50 21.06 -11.73
CA ALA A 115 9.47 21.75 -10.45
C ALA A 115 9.97 23.21 -10.45
N THR A 116 10.83 23.54 -11.40
CA THR A 116 11.43 24.88 -11.51
C THR A 116 10.51 25.91 -12.15
N THR A 117 9.61 25.48 -13.04
CA THR A 117 8.80 26.41 -13.86
C THR A 117 7.31 26.25 -13.65
N ASP A 118 6.83 25.03 -13.43
CA ASP A 118 5.40 24.74 -13.46
C ASP A 118 4.87 24.43 -12.05
N MET A 119 5.62 23.65 -11.26
CA MET A 119 5.14 23.18 -9.95
C MET A 119 6.23 23.04 -8.88
N ASN A 120 6.41 24.00 -7.98
CA ASN A 120 7.20 23.74 -6.77
C ASN A 120 6.38 22.95 -5.72
N GLY A 121 5.99 21.72 -6.09
CA GLY A 121 5.02 20.89 -5.39
C GLY A 121 3.55 21.33 -5.63
N LEU A 122 2.62 20.38 -5.70
CA LEU A 122 1.19 20.66 -5.72
C LEU A 122 0.71 20.98 -4.29
N GLN A 123 0.44 22.26 -4.01
CA GLN A 123 -0.06 22.71 -2.71
C GLN A 123 -1.58 22.61 -2.68
N TRP A 124 -2.09 21.50 -2.15
CA TRP A 124 -3.52 21.21 -2.17
C TRP A 124 -4.20 21.72 -0.91
N ALA A 125 -5.19 22.60 -1.08
CA ALA A 125 -5.83 23.32 0.02
C ALA A 125 -7.34 23.05 0.15
N TRP A 126 -7.86 22.06 -0.57
CA TRP A 126 -9.30 21.81 -0.70
C TRP A 126 -9.66 20.39 -0.28
N SER A 127 -10.87 20.25 0.24
CA SER A 127 -11.43 18.96 0.66
C SER A 127 -12.70 18.67 -0.12
N GLY A 128 -12.87 17.40 -0.50
CA GLY A 128 -14.13 16.89 -0.99
C GLY A 128 -15.08 16.53 0.16
N THR A 129 -16.03 15.65 -0.16
CA THR A 129 -16.93 15.03 0.81
C THR A 129 -17.01 13.53 0.57
N SER A 130 -17.59 12.79 1.51
CA SER A 130 -17.77 11.34 1.40
C SER A 130 -18.58 10.87 0.19
N THR A 131 -19.43 11.74 -0.35
CA THR A 131 -20.25 11.44 -1.55
C THR A 131 -19.72 12.11 -2.81
N HIS A 132 -18.82 13.10 -2.70
CA HIS A 132 -18.29 13.88 -3.80
C HIS A 132 -16.83 14.27 -3.49
N PRO A 133 -15.85 13.39 -3.72
CA PRO A 133 -14.43 13.70 -3.52
C PRO A 133 -13.98 14.75 -4.53
N ILE A 134 -12.75 15.26 -4.35
CA ILE A 134 -12.04 16.00 -5.40
C ILE A 134 -10.96 15.09 -5.96
N ALA A 135 -10.86 14.98 -7.29
CA ALA A 135 -9.89 14.11 -7.93
C ALA A 135 -8.88 14.88 -8.78
N VAL A 136 -7.62 14.48 -8.75
CA VAL A 136 -6.62 14.79 -9.78
C VAL A 136 -6.30 13.47 -10.46
N SER A 137 -6.67 13.36 -11.74
CA SER A 137 -6.61 12.10 -12.49
C SER A 137 -6.36 12.39 -13.97
N THR A 138 -6.67 11.43 -14.83
CA THR A 138 -6.28 11.41 -16.24
C THR A 138 -7.42 10.91 -17.12
N ASP A 139 -7.29 11.13 -18.43
CA ASP A 139 -8.10 10.48 -19.45
C ASP A 139 -7.19 9.67 -20.38
N PRO A 140 -7.30 8.33 -20.38
CA PRO A 140 -6.55 7.44 -21.28
C PRO A 140 -6.72 7.72 -22.78
N THR A 141 -7.76 8.46 -23.18
CA THR A 141 -8.01 8.84 -24.57
C THR A 141 -7.43 10.20 -24.95
N TRP A 142 -6.97 10.99 -23.96
CA TRP A 142 -6.44 12.34 -24.15
C TRP A 142 -4.95 12.42 -23.76
N PHE A 143 -4.08 12.19 -24.74
CA PHE A 143 -2.63 12.21 -24.57
C PHE A 143 -1.92 12.87 -25.76
N ASN A 144 -0.65 13.22 -25.59
CA ASN A 144 0.17 13.85 -26.62
C ASN A 144 1.09 12.83 -27.34
N SER A 145 1.85 13.29 -28.33
CA SER A 145 2.72 12.41 -29.15
C SER A 145 3.94 11.82 -28.42
N SER A 146 4.30 12.30 -27.23
CA SER A 146 5.42 11.74 -26.45
C SER A 146 5.14 10.29 -26.00
N CYS A 147 3.86 9.92 -25.86
CA CYS A 147 3.45 8.56 -25.52
C CYS A 147 3.54 7.55 -26.69
N GLY A 148 3.80 8.02 -27.91
CA GLY A 148 3.78 7.18 -29.11
C GLY A 148 2.36 6.74 -29.49
N ALA A 149 2.15 5.44 -29.70
CA ALA A 149 0.89 4.88 -30.22
C ALA A 149 -0.13 4.50 -29.14
N SER A 150 0.24 4.60 -27.86
CA SER A 150 -0.60 4.25 -26.72
C SER A 150 -0.49 5.33 -25.65
N TRP A 151 -1.48 5.40 -24.77
CA TRP A 151 -1.46 6.34 -23.66
C TRP A 151 -0.27 6.11 -22.72
N CYS A 152 0.27 7.21 -22.17
CA CYS A 152 1.26 7.23 -21.09
C CYS A 152 0.86 8.30 -20.05
N ARG A 153 1.39 8.16 -18.82
CA ARG A 153 1.05 9.05 -17.70
C ARG A 153 1.48 10.50 -17.96
N PRO A 154 0.78 11.49 -17.39
CA PRO A 154 1.39 12.80 -17.16
C PRO A 154 2.54 12.68 -16.16
N ILE A 155 3.58 13.50 -16.33
CA ILE A 155 4.81 13.43 -15.54
C ILE A 155 4.95 14.68 -14.67
N PHE A 156 5.08 14.48 -13.36
CA PHE A 156 5.52 15.48 -12.41
C PHE A 156 7.01 15.29 -12.15
N ASN A 157 7.82 16.09 -12.83
CA ASN A 157 9.27 15.97 -12.78
C ASN A 157 9.86 16.97 -11.78
N ALA A 158 10.37 16.45 -10.66
CA ALA A 158 11.03 17.25 -9.64
C ALA A 158 12.34 17.89 -10.13
N ASN A 159 12.94 17.38 -11.22
CA ASN A 159 14.20 17.85 -11.82
C ASN A 159 15.32 18.06 -10.79
N SER A 160 15.28 17.31 -9.68
CA SER A 160 16.20 17.47 -8.57
C SER A 160 16.21 18.89 -7.96
N ALA A 161 15.15 19.67 -8.19
CA ALA A 161 15.07 21.09 -7.85
C ALA A 161 13.83 21.45 -7.01
N ALA A 162 12.86 20.54 -6.89
CA ALA A 162 11.71 20.75 -6.00
C ALA A 162 12.17 21.00 -4.55
N THR A 163 11.63 22.06 -3.94
CA THR A 163 11.88 22.40 -2.53
C THR A 163 10.71 22.06 -1.62
N ASN A 164 9.59 21.62 -2.20
CA ASN A 164 8.40 21.16 -1.50
C ASN A 164 8.06 19.73 -1.92
N ASN A 165 7.21 19.06 -1.15
CA ASN A 165 6.67 17.75 -1.50
C ASN A 165 5.92 17.79 -2.83
N MET A 166 5.95 16.70 -3.59
CA MET A 166 5.34 16.64 -4.92
C MET A 166 3.82 16.83 -4.84
N PHE A 167 3.19 16.22 -3.84
CA PHE A 167 1.82 16.48 -3.41
C PHE A 167 1.86 16.86 -1.93
N ASN A 168 1.44 18.08 -1.61
CA ASN A 168 1.27 18.53 -0.24
C ASN A 168 -0.22 18.70 0.05
N VAL A 169 -0.83 17.68 0.62
CA VAL A 169 -2.27 17.64 0.92
C VAL A 169 -2.55 18.27 2.28
N GLY A 170 -1.62 18.17 3.22
CA GLY A 170 -1.84 18.60 4.60
C GLY A 170 -3.10 17.98 5.20
N LYS A 171 -3.89 18.78 5.91
CA LYS A 171 -5.09 18.34 6.65
C LYS A 171 -6.36 18.17 5.79
N GLN A 172 -6.24 18.18 4.46
CA GLN A 172 -7.40 18.11 3.59
C GLN A 172 -7.95 16.69 3.51
N SER A 173 -9.22 16.51 3.17
CA SER A 173 -9.90 15.21 3.21
C SER A 173 -10.69 14.94 1.94
N TRP A 174 -10.97 13.66 1.66
CA TRP A 174 -11.75 13.23 0.49
C TRP A 174 -11.14 13.68 -0.83
N ASN A 175 -9.82 13.50 -0.95
CA ASN A 175 -9.06 13.81 -2.16
C ASN A 175 -8.52 12.54 -2.78
N ILE A 176 -8.42 12.51 -4.11
CA ILE A 176 -7.88 11.37 -4.85
C ILE A 176 -6.81 11.87 -5.82
N PHE A 177 -5.61 11.29 -5.76
CA PHE A 177 -4.52 11.52 -6.69
C PHE A 177 -4.24 10.23 -7.42
N ASP A 178 -4.41 10.23 -8.74
CA ASP A 178 -4.51 9.00 -9.51
C ASP A 178 -3.73 9.07 -10.82
N ASN A 179 -2.99 7.99 -11.11
CA ASN A 179 -2.42 7.69 -12.42
C ASN A 179 -1.41 8.73 -12.93
N ILE A 180 -0.56 9.24 -12.04
CA ILE A 180 0.49 10.24 -12.31
C ILE A 180 1.88 9.61 -12.13
N GLU A 181 2.79 9.92 -13.05
CA GLU A 181 4.21 9.56 -12.92
C GLU A 181 4.98 10.68 -12.21
N VAL A 182 5.88 10.31 -11.32
CA VAL A 182 6.69 11.22 -10.52
C VAL A 182 8.15 10.79 -10.62
N THR A 183 9.00 11.71 -11.07
CA THR A 183 10.42 11.42 -11.31
C THR A 183 11.34 12.55 -10.86
N GLY A 184 12.64 12.25 -10.77
CA GLY A 184 13.68 13.25 -10.49
C GLY A 184 13.71 13.77 -9.06
N MET A 185 13.07 13.08 -8.11
CA MET A 185 12.99 13.51 -6.70
C MET A 185 14.36 13.53 -6.01
N ARG A 186 14.45 14.28 -4.90
CA ARG A 186 15.60 14.29 -3.97
C ARG A 186 15.16 13.98 -2.53
N ASN A 187 16.06 13.44 -1.73
CA ASN A 187 15.84 12.95 -0.35
C ASN A 187 15.51 14.05 0.70
N ASN A 188 15.03 15.22 0.28
CA ASN A 188 14.58 16.30 1.14
C ASN A 188 13.09 16.65 0.94
N ILE A 189 12.39 15.92 0.07
CA ILE A 189 10.97 16.09 -0.23
C ILE A 189 10.26 14.74 -0.26
N ASN A 190 9.02 14.72 0.21
CA ASN A 190 8.15 13.55 0.09
C ASN A 190 7.42 13.55 -1.26
N GLY A 191 6.94 12.38 -1.66
CA GLY A 191 6.05 12.24 -2.82
C GLY A 191 4.67 12.80 -2.49
N CYS A 192 3.80 11.97 -1.90
CA CYS A 192 2.51 12.33 -1.29
C CYS A 192 2.69 12.58 0.21
N GLN A 193 2.58 13.83 0.67
CA GLN A 193 2.45 14.16 2.10
C GLN A 193 0.98 14.43 2.46
N MET A 194 0.46 13.63 3.40
CA MET A 194 -0.94 13.57 3.80
C MET A 194 -1.14 13.98 5.27
N ALA A 195 -0.36 14.97 5.72
CA ALA A 195 -0.21 15.32 7.13
C ALA A 195 -1.56 15.67 7.80
N SER A 196 -2.09 14.72 8.58
CA SER A 196 -3.39 14.82 9.25
C SER A 196 -4.59 14.90 8.29
N SER A 197 -4.48 14.40 7.06
CA SER A 197 -5.65 14.19 6.20
C SER A 197 -6.55 13.09 6.73
N THR A 198 -7.76 13.02 6.19
CA THR A 198 -8.59 11.82 6.36
C THR A 198 -9.24 11.49 5.03
N ASN A 199 -9.42 10.20 4.75
CA ASN A 199 -10.04 9.75 3.52
C ASN A 199 -9.37 10.36 2.26
N THR A 200 -8.05 10.42 2.21
CA THR A 200 -7.29 10.77 0.99
C THR A 200 -6.73 9.51 0.37
N ARG A 201 -6.80 9.40 -0.96
CA ARG A 201 -6.30 8.25 -1.71
C ARG A 201 -5.18 8.67 -2.67
N CYS A 202 -3.99 8.09 -2.54
CA CYS A 202 -2.94 8.19 -3.56
C CYS A 202 -2.83 6.82 -4.25
N THR A 203 -3.23 6.74 -5.53
CA THR A 203 -3.36 5.47 -6.26
C THR A 203 -2.79 5.49 -7.68
N GLN A 204 -2.36 4.32 -8.18
CA GLN A 204 -1.77 4.15 -9.51
C GLN A 204 -0.62 5.11 -9.84
N LEU A 205 0.05 5.65 -8.81
CA LEU A 205 1.19 6.53 -8.99
C LEU A 205 2.44 5.71 -9.32
N TYR A 206 3.32 6.27 -10.15
CA TYR A 206 4.60 5.68 -10.49
C TYR A 206 5.75 6.57 -10.04
N PHE A 207 6.49 6.15 -9.00
CA PHE A 207 7.66 6.86 -8.49
C PHE A 207 8.96 6.15 -8.91
N HIS A 208 9.86 6.88 -9.58
CA HIS A 208 11.14 6.34 -10.06
C HIS A 208 12.18 7.45 -10.33
N GLY A 209 13.38 7.10 -10.77
CA GLY A 209 14.37 8.06 -11.26
C GLY A 209 14.83 9.13 -10.25
N TRP A 210 14.80 8.83 -8.95
CA TRP A 210 15.24 9.77 -7.92
C TRP A 210 16.76 9.79 -7.75
N SER A 211 17.24 10.87 -7.12
CA SER A 211 18.64 11.01 -6.70
C SER A 211 18.70 11.38 -5.22
N HIS A 212 19.89 11.31 -4.64
CA HIS A 212 20.14 11.65 -3.25
C HIS A 212 21.21 12.73 -3.16
N THR A 213 21.07 13.62 -2.18
CA THR A 213 22.13 14.53 -1.77
C THR A 213 22.20 14.52 -0.24
N GLY A 214 23.30 14.03 0.33
CA GLY A 214 23.48 13.95 1.79
C GLY A 214 22.77 12.78 2.45
N ASN A 215 22.71 12.84 3.79
CA ASN A 215 22.34 11.75 4.69
C ASN A 215 20.93 12.00 5.25
N SER A 216 19.96 11.10 5.03
CA SER A 216 18.63 11.18 5.64
C SER A 216 17.81 9.92 5.37
N ASP A 217 17.53 9.14 6.39
CA ASP A 217 16.57 8.03 6.40
C ASP A 217 15.11 8.48 6.59
N ASN A 218 14.85 9.79 6.66
CA ASN A 218 13.58 10.37 7.12
C ASN A 218 12.66 10.88 6.00
N VAL A 219 12.72 10.27 4.83
CA VAL A 219 11.88 10.65 3.68
C VAL A 219 11.21 9.44 3.06
N GLY A 220 9.96 9.63 2.64
CA GLY A 220 9.18 8.61 1.95
C GLY A 220 8.49 9.15 0.71
N PHE A 221 8.18 8.26 -0.24
CA PHE A 221 7.27 8.61 -1.34
C PHE A 221 5.86 8.85 -0.82
N PHE A 222 5.48 8.19 0.27
CA PHE A 222 4.29 8.52 1.04
C PHE A 222 4.70 8.87 2.47
N ALA A 223 4.12 9.92 3.04
CA ALA A 223 4.45 10.35 4.39
C ALA A 223 3.25 10.92 5.15
N GLN A 224 3.23 10.65 6.45
CA GLN A 224 2.34 11.29 7.42
C GLN A 224 0.85 11.14 7.10
N CYS A 225 0.40 9.97 6.64
CA CYS A 225 -1.01 9.74 6.32
C CYS A 225 -1.89 9.70 7.58
N GLY A 226 -3.13 10.18 7.48
CA GLY A 226 -4.09 10.18 8.57
C GLY A 226 -5.16 9.09 8.43
N THR A 227 -6.21 9.22 9.24
CA THR A 227 -7.21 8.15 9.42
C THR A 227 -8.00 7.88 8.14
N ALA A 228 -8.13 6.60 7.78
CA ALA A 228 -8.85 6.15 6.59
C ALA A 228 -8.27 6.69 5.27
N ASP A 229 -7.05 7.21 5.28
CA ASP A 229 -6.30 7.43 4.05
C ASP A 229 -5.93 6.08 3.42
N MET A 230 -5.72 6.08 2.10
CA MET A 230 -5.44 4.87 1.34
C MET A 230 -4.27 5.12 0.38
N ILE A 231 -3.25 4.27 0.49
CA ILE A 231 -2.09 4.24 -0.40
C ILE A 231 -2.15 2.90 -1.12
N ASP A 232 -2.55 2.91 -2.39
CA ASP A 232 -2.80 1.67 -3.10
C ASP A 232 -2.45 1.63 -4.57
N HIS A 233 -2.19 0.42 -5.08
CA HIS A 233 -1.90 0.18 -6.49
C HIS A 233 -0.73 1.03 -7.06
N ASN A 234 0.17 1.50 -6.20
CA ASN A 234 1.30 2.32 -6.61
C ASN A 234 2.48 1.45 -7.00
N VAL A 235 3.32 1.98 -7.89
CA VAL A 235 4.63 1.42 -8.22
C VAL A 235 5.69 2.38 -7.71
N ILE A 236 6.58 1.86 -6.89
CA ILE A 236 7.82 2.53 -6.48
C ILE A 236 8.97 1.64 -6.92
N ASP A 237 9.73 2.09 -7.90
CA ASP A 237 10.78 1.28 -8.53
C ASP A 237 12.05 2.11 -8.67
N GLY A 238 13.04 1.79 -7.83
CA GLY A 238 14.35 2.43 -7.86
C GLY A 238 15.35 1.76 -8.79
N SER A 239 14.92 0.86 -9.68
CA SER A 239 15.86 0.14 -10.57
C SER A 239 16.71 1.08 -11.44
N ASP A 240 16.19 2.26 -11.76
CA ASP A 240 16.81 3.35 -12.52
C ASP A 240 17.29 4.53 -11.66
N SER A 241 17.23 4.41 -10.33
CA SER A 241 17.67 5.44 -9.39
C SER A 241 19.08 5.16 -8.86
N THR A 242 19.56 6.01 -7.95
CA THR A 242 20.78 5.73 -7.19
C THR A 242 20.63 4.60 -6.16
N LYS A 243 19.42 4.04 -6.00
CA LYS A 243 19.10 2.88 -5.13
C LYS A 243 19.45 3.10 -3.67
N ASN A 244 19.07 4.25 -3.12
CA ASN A 244 19.33 4.58 -1.73
C ASN A 244 18.33 5.61 -1.16
N THR A 245 18.30 5.68 0.17
CA THR A 245 17.80 6.78 1.02
C THR A 245 16.27 6.98 1.10
N PHE A 246 15.48 6.50 0.15
CA PHE A 246 14.01 6.63 0.21
C PHE A 246 13.30 5.41 0.79
N ASN A 247 12.30 5.67 1.63
CA ASN A 247 11.30 4.67 2.03
C ASN A 247 10.08 4.74 1.10
N GLY A 248 9.37 3.63 0.93
CA GLY A 248 8.06 3.62 0.27
C GLY A 248 7.06 4.47 1.06
N VAL A 249 6.85 4.11 2.33
CA VAL A 249 6.03 4.85 3.29
C VAL A 249 6.85 5.22 4.53
N PHE A 250 6.73 6.46 5.00
CA PHE A 250 7.50 6.98 6.14
C PHE A 250 6.63 7.67 7.22
N SER A 251 7.09 7.57 8.47
CA SER A 251 6.59 8.27 9.67
C SER A 251 5.33 7.68 10.30
N SER A 252 4.17 8.31 10.14
CA SER A 252 2.89 7.79 10.65
C SER A 252 1.91 7.68 9.50
N CYS A 253 1.16 6.60 9.48
CA CYS A 253 0.14 6.37 8.48
C CYS A 253 -1.05 5.64 9.09
N ALA A 254 -2.04 6.38 9.59
CA ALA A 254 -3.29 5.85 10.17
C ALA A 254 -4.30 5.31 9.12
N GLY A 255 -3.78 4.90 7.97
CA GLY A 255 -4.53 4.48 6.80
C GLY A 255 -4.24 3.04 6.41
N THR A 256 -4.67 2.71 5.20
CA THR A 256 -4.43 1.41 4.57
C THR A 256 -3.32 1.54 3.54
N ILE A 257 -2.31 0.67 3.63
CA ILE A 257 -1.24 0.53 2.64
C ILE A 257 -1.44 -0.82 1.94
N ALA A 258 -2.02 -0.82 0.74
CA ALA A 258 -2.41 -2.05 0.08
C ALA A 258 -2.11 -2.14 -1.41
N TYR A 259 -1.86 -3.35 -1.91
CA TYR A 259 -1.68 -3.59 -3.35
C TYR A 259 -0.54 -2.78 -4.01
N ASN A 260 0.46 -2.35 -3.26
CA ASN A 260 1.58 -1.58 -3.82
C ASN A 260 2.74 -2.50 -4.20
N TYR A 261 3.53 -2.05 -5.18
CA TYR A 261 4.81 -2.63 -5.52
C TYR A 261 5.95 -1.68 -5.08
N PHE A 262 6.82 -2.18 -4.22
CA PHE A 262 8.00 -1.47 -3.72
C PHE A 262 9.25 -2.23 -4.13
N ALA A 263 10.15 -1.60 -4.89
CA ALA A 263 11.42 -2.20 -5.27
C ALA A 263 12.58 -1.20 -5.20
N TYR A 264 13.74 -1.67 -4.74
CA TYR A 264 14.97 -0.88 -4.64
C TYR A 264 14.81 0.37 -3.75
N VAL A 265 14.08 0.21 -2.65
CA VAL A 265 13.86 1.22 -1.59
C VAL A 265 14.59 0.81 -0.31
N VAL A 266 14.91 1.78 0.55
CA VAL A 266 15.53 1.47 1.87
C VAL A 266 14.57 0.69 2.73
N SER A 267 13.34 1.19 2.85
CA SER A 267 12.26 0.41 3.42
C SER A 267 11.00 0.46 2.59
N GLY A 268 10.26 -0.65 2.52
CA GLY A 268 8.92 -0.64 1.92
C GLY A 268 7.99 0.23 2.76
N VAL A 269 7.90 -0.10 4.05
CA VAL A 269 7.17 0.66 5.06
C VAL A 269 8.09 0.90 6.26
N LEU A 270 8.22 2.17 6.66
CA LEU A 270 8.88 2.64 7.87
C LEU A 270 7.92 3.60 8.59
N ALA A 271 6.82 3.08 9.15
CA ALA A 271 5.74 3.92 9.69
C ALA A 271 4.88 3.27 10.78
N SER A 272 4.24 4.06 11.64
CA SER A 272 3.08 3.58 12.39
C SER A 272 1.98 3.28 11.38
N THR A 273 1.30 2.14 11.50
CA THR A 273 0.33 1.69 10.50
C THR A 273 -0.83 0.95 11.12
N ASP A 274 -2.02 1.11 10.57
CA ASP A 274 -3.20 0.36 11.00
C ASP A 274 -3.38 -0.91 10.15
N SER A 275 -3.16 -0.81 8.84
CA SER A 275 -3.30 -1.93 7.92
C SER A 275 -2.26 -1.89 6.79
N VAL A 276 -1.50 -2.98 6.63
CA VAL A 276 -0.51 -3.18 5.57
C VAL A 276 -0.72 -4.53 4.91
N HIS A 277 -1.25 -4.58 3.70
CA HIS A 277 -1.58 -5.86 3.09
C HIS A 277 -1.49 -5.95 1.57
N ASP A 278 -1.37 -7.18 1.07
CA ASP A 278 -1.31 -7.46 -0.37
C ASP A 278 -0.22 -6.66 -1.12
N ASN A 279 0.84 -6.20 -0.43
CA ASN A 279 1.94 -5.50 -1.08
C ASN A 279 3.02 -6.47 -1.56
N THR A 280 3.73 -6.10 -2.61
CA THR A 280 4.96 -6.77 -3.07
C THR A 280 6.16 -5.88 -2.74
N ILE A 281 7.11 -6.39 -1.96
CA ILE A 281 8.33 -5.67 -1.57
C ILE A 281 9.55 -6.48 -2.02
N LEU A 282 10.34 -5.92 -2.94
CA LEU A 282 11.48 -6.57 -3.54
C LEU A 282 12.77 -5.77 -3.32
N HIS A 283 13.88 -6.47 -3.12
CA HIS A 283 15.23 -5.89 -3.19
C HIS A 283 15.38 -4.61 -2.35
N THR A 284 15.11 -4.68 -1.04
CA THR A 284 15.40 -3.51 -0.21
C THR A 284 16.90 -3.26 -0.20
N VAL A 285 17.30 -1.99 -0.14
CA VAL A 285 18.69 -1.56 -0.32
C VAL A 285 19.20 -0.85 0.92
N THR A 286 20.49 -0.98 1.21
CA THR A 286 21.10 -0.24 2.31
C THR A 286 20.98 1.27 2.09
N SER A 287 20.62 2.03 3.11
CA SER A 287 20.77 3.48 3.08
C SER A 287 22.24 3.86 2.81
N ILE A 288 22.49 5.00 2.15
CA ILE A 288 23.86 5.51 1.96
C ILE A 288 24.57 5.76 3.29
N ASP A 289 23.80 6.00 4.35
CA ASP A 289 24.29 6.25 5.70
C ASP A 289 24.77 4.95 6.39
N GLY A 290 24.53 3.79 5.78
CA GLY A 290 24.82 2.49 6.36
C GLY A 290 23.82 2.06 7.44
N ASP A 291 22.87 2.93 7.78
CA ASP A 291 21.94 2.80 8.91
C ASP A 291 20.67 2.01 8.55
N HIS A 292 20.81 0.73 8.20
CA HIS A 292 19.68 -0.21 8.10
C HIS A 292 18.80 -0.08 6.83
N CYS A 293 18.00 -1.11 6.61
CA CYS A 293 17.03 -1.28 5.53
C CYS A 293 16.01 -2.33 6.00
N ASN A 294 14.72 -2.09 5.79
CA ASN A 294 13.67 -2.95 6.34
C ASN A 294 12.58 -3.19 5.30
N ALA A 295 11.95 -4.36 5.23
CA ALA A 295 10.80 -4.46 4.32
C ALA A 295 9.58 -3.73 4.92
N LEU A 296 9.17 -4.15 6.11
CA LEU A 296 8.04 -3.64 6.88
C LEU A 296 8.49 -3.33 8.31
N PHE A 297 9.01 -2.14 8.56
CA PHE A 297 9.26 -1.64 9.89
C PHE A 297 8.08 -0.78 10.33
N THR A 298 7.38 -1.21 11.36
CA THR A 298 6.23 -0.46 11.89
C THR A 298 6.47 -0.01 13.32
N PHE A 299 6.00 1.19 13.66
CA PHE A 299 6.10 1.74 15.02
C PHE A 299 4.86 1.43 15.89
N GLY A 300 4.10 0.38 15.52
CA GLY A 300 2.80 0.02 16.08
C GLY A 300 1.59 0.64 15.35
N PRO A 301 0.37 0.47 15.88
CA PRO A 301 -0.85 1.05 15.32
C PRO A 301 -0.76 2.57 15.29
N ALA A 302 -1.09 3.17 14.15
CA ALA A 302 -1.10 4.62 13.99
C ALA A 302 -2.37 5.26 14.57
N SER A 303 -3.47 4.53 14.58
CA SER A 303 -4.69 4.87 15.29
C SER A 303 -5.27 3.68 16.04
N GLY A 304 -6.05 3.96 17.08
CA GLY A 304 -6.66 2.91 17.90
C GLY A 304 -5.64 2.02 18.60
N THR A 305 -5.90 0.71 18.61
CA THR A 305 -5.10 -0.29 19.34
C THR A 305 -4.75 -1.51 18.52
N SER A 306 -5.19 -1.60 17.26
CA SER A 306 -5.02 -2.81 16.44
C SER A 306 -4.17 -2.52 15.21
N GLN A 307 -3.27 -3.44 14.87
CA GLN A 307 -2.45 -3.39 13.66
C GLN A 307 -2.61 -4.69 12.87
N LEU A 308 -2.79 -4.57 11.56
CA LEU A 308 -3.01 -5.68 10.63
C LEU A 308 -1.90 -5.70 9.56
N ILE A 309 -1.17 -6.81 9.45
CA ILE A 309 -0.11 -7.00 8.45
C ILE A 309 -0.30 -8.35 7.76
N TYR A 310 -0.87 -8.38 6.56
CA TYR A 310 -1.23 -9.67 5.95
C TYR A 310 -1.07 -9.75 4.46
N ASN A 311 -0.97 -10.96 3.91
CA ASN A 311 -0.89 -11.19 2.46
C ASN A 311 0.29 -10.47 1.75
N ASN A 312 1.30 -9.98 2.47
CA ASN A 312 2.43 -9.31 1.84
C ASN A 312 3.40 -10.36 1.26
N TYR A 313 3.94 -10.05 0.09
CA TYR A 313 4.98 -10.83 -0.57
C TYR A 313 6.30 -10.07 -0.52
N ILE A 314 7.29 -10.65 0.16
CA ILE A 314 8.59 -10.02 0.40
C ILE A 314 9.69 -10.95 -0.09
N ASN A 315 10.54 -10.44 -0.99
CA ASN A 315 11.65 -11.20 -1.55
C ASN A 315 12.92 -10.36 -1.57
N ASN A 316 14.04 -10.95 -1.13
CA ASN A 316 15.28 -10.22 -0.93
C ASN A 316 15.05 -8.96 -0.10
N GLY A 317 14.13 -9.08 0.87
CA GLY A 317 13.94 -8.10 1.92
C GLY A 317 15.17 -8.15 2.81
N ASN A 318 15.81 -7.00 2.97
CA ASN A 318 16.92 -6.73 3.85
C ASN A 318 18.28 -7.31 3.43
N SER A 319 18.85 -6.76 2.36
CA SER A 319 20.23 -7.04 1.92
C SER A 319 21.31 -6.37 2.78
N CYS A 320 20.96 -5.73 3.90
CA CYS A 320 21.90 -4.95 4.72
C CYS A 320 22.12 -5.55 6.12
N PRO A 321 23.30 -5.31 6.72
CA PRO A 321 23.56 -5.73 8.10
C PRO A 321 22.57 -5.08 9.09
N GLY A 322 21.95 -5.89 9.94
CA GLY A 322 21.13 -5.39 11.07
C GLY A 322 19.74 -4.86 10.71
N GLY A 323 19.31 -4.93 9.45
CA GLY A 323 17.91 -4.66 9.13
C GLY A 323 16.98 -5.76 9.66
N VAL A 324 15.67 -5.52 9.53
CA VAL A 324 14.63 -6.49 9.84
C VAL A 324 13.64 -6.54 8.68
N VAL A 325 13.20 -7.74 8.30
CA VAL A 325 12.22 -7.87 7.22
C VAL A 325 10.86 -7.37 7.70
N LEU A 326 10.33 -7.88 8.80
CA LEU A 326 9.10 -7.39 9.42
C LEU A 326 9.32 -7.05 10.89
N TRP A 327 8.96 -5.84 11.30
CA TRP A 327 8.97 -5.40 12.68
C TRP A 327 7.61 -4.80 13.05
N PHE A 328 6.86 -5.48 13.93
CA PHE A 328 5.52 -5.03 14.33
C PHE A 328 5.50 -3.74 15.16
N ASN A 329 6.56 -3.47 15.90
CA ASN A 329 6.63 -2.34 16.81
C ASN A 329 8.08 -1.99 17.11
N GLY A 330 8.82 -1.63 16.06
CA GLY A 330 10.15 -1.10 16.23
C GLY A 330 10.06 0.32 16.74
N ASN A 331 10.84 0.67 17.75
CA ASN A 331 11.02 2.04 18.26
C ASN A 331 9.77 2.83 18.71
N GLY A 332 8.57 2.23 18.68
CA GLY A 332 7.34 2.85 19.17
C GLY A 332 7.29 2.94 20.70
N GLY A 333 6.60 3.96 21.21
CA GLY A 333 6.19 4.05 22.62
C GLY A 333 5.10 3.03 22.89
N GLY A 334 5.48 1.76 23.03
CA GLY A 334 4.55 0.64 23.14
C GLY A 334 3.51 0.77 24.25
N SER A 335 2.33 0.21 24.02
CA SER A 335 1.26 0.06 25.01
C SER A 335 0.90 -1.41 25.20
N SER A 336 0.61 -1.80 26.44
CA SER A 336 0.11 -3.15 26.76
C SER A 336 -1.28 -3.44 26.17
N SER A 337 -2.02 -2.40 25.73
CA SER A 337 -3.31 -2.54 25.08
C SER A 337 -3.24 -2.81 23.57
N TRP A 338 -2.05 -2.75 22.97
CA TRP A 338 -1.89 -2.96 21.54
C TRP A 338 -2.07 -4.42 21.16
N VAL A 339 -2.69 -4.64 20.00
CA VAL A 339 -2.91 -5.96 19.42
C VAL A 339 -2.46 -5.95 17.96
N GLY A 340 -1.41 -6.71 17.63
CA GLY A 340 -0.94 -6.88 16.26
C GLY A 340 -1.32 -8.24 15.68
N TYR A 341 -1.66 -8.30 14.40
CA TYR A 341 -1.90 -9.54 13.66
C TYR A 341 -1.03 -9.57 12.41
N GLY A 342 -0.21 -10.60 12.27
CA GLY A 342 0.59 -10.87 11.06
C GLY A 342 0.29 -12.25 10.49
N PHE A 343 -0.30 -12.31 9.30
CA PHE A 343 -0.71 -13.60 8.73
C PHE A 343 -0.70 -13.67 7.21
N ASN A 344 -0.62 -14.87 6.66
CA ASN A 344 -0.57 -15.12 5.22
C ASN A 344 0.56 -14.35 4.49
N ASN A 345 1.59 -13.90 5.19
CA ASN A 345 2.74 -13.27 4.56
C ASN A 345 3.69 -14.34 4.01
N VAL A 346 4.27 -14.05 2.85
CA VAL A 346 5.28 -14.89 2.19
C VAL A 346 6.57 -14.10 2.16
N MET A 347 7.60 -14.58 2.85
CA MET A 347 8.90 -13.91 2.95
C MET A 347 10.01 -14.90 2.58
N TRP A 348 10.85 -14.59 1.60
CA TRP A 348 11.90 -15.52 1.17
C TRP A 348 13.13 -14.81 0.59
N GLY A 349 14.23 -15.56 0.45
CA GLY A 349 15.51 -14.98 0.01
C GLY A 349 16.05 -13.96 1.02
N LEU A 350 15.80 -14.16 2.31
CA LEU A 350 16.11 -13.19 3.36
C LEU A 350 17.53 -13.43 3.87
N SER A 351 18.35 -12.39 3.96
CA SER A 351 19.73 -12.47 4.49
C SER A 351 19.85 -12.18 6.00
N SER A 352 18.73 -12.04 6.70
CA SER A 352 18.67 -11.42 8.03
C SER A 352 17.51 -11.93 8.88
N ASN A 353 17.35 -11.29 10.05
CA ASN A 353 16.16 -11.40 10.90
C ASN A 353 14.84 -11.18 10.12
N PRO A 354 13.96 -12.19 10.01
CA PRO A 354 12.71 -12.06 9.28
C PRO A 354 11.61 -11.34 10.06
N VAL A 355 11.51 -11.55 11.38
CA VAL A 355 10.41 -11.04 12.20
C VAL A 355 10.91 -10.58 13.56
N ASN A 356 10.53 -9.36 13.95
CA ASN A 356 10.79 -8.81 15.28
C ASN A 356 9.54 -8.15 15.88
N VAL A 357 9.49 -8.12 17.22
CA VAL A 357 8.46 -7.46 18.02
C VAL A 357 9.11 -6.69 19.17
N GLY A 358 8.60 -5.48 19.41
CA GLY A 358 9.03 -4.63 20.51
C GLY A 358 10.21 -3.74 20.18
N ASN A 359 10.45 -2.74 21.03
CA ASN A 359 11.48 -1.73 20.84
C ASN A 359 12.86 -2.25 21.32
N HIS A 360 13.91 -1.48 21.06
CA HIS A 360 15.18 -1.58 21.77
C HIS A 360 15.09 -1.23 23.28
N GLN A 361 13.94 -0.71 23.76
CA GLN A 361 13.72 -0.20 25.13
C GLN A 361 12.80 -1.09 25.99
N THR A 362 12.92 -1.01 27.32
CA THR A 362 12.42 -1.98 28.33
C THR A 362 10.93 -1.90 28.72
N THR A 363 10.00 -1.46 27.86
CA THR A 363 8.56 -1.38 28.23
C THR A 363 7.75 -2.64 27.84
N ASN A 364 6.47 -2.67 28.23
CA ASN A 364 5.54 -3.75 27.88
C ASN A 364 4.82 -3.41 26.56
N TYR A 365 4.88 -4.29 25.55
CA TYR A 365 4.54 -3.98 24.16
C TYR A 365 3.23 -4.58 23.63
N GLY A 366 2.34 -5.13 24.47
CA GLY A 366 1.02 -5.60 24.03
C GLY A 366 1.03 -7.08 23.56
N THR A 367 0.03 -7.45 22.75
CA THR A 367 -0.20 -8.83 22.28
C THR A 367 -0.09 -8.92 20.76
N TYR A 368 0.61 -9.93 20.24
CA TYR A 368 0.80 -10.12 18.80
C TYR A 368 0.41 -11.54 18.40
N TYR A 369 -0.23 -11.69 17.25
CA TYR A 369 -0.62 -12.97 16.67
C TYR A 369 0.12 -13.13 15.34
N TRP A 370 0.96 -14.16 15.23
CA TRP A 370 1.77 -14.45 14.04
C TRP A 370 1.41 -15.84 13.51
N PHE A 371 0.61 -15.94 12.45
CA PHE A 371 0.08 -17.23 12.03
C PHE A 371 -0.09 -17.39 10.53
N ASN A 372 -0.08 -18.63 10.03
CA ASN A 372 -0.21 -18.92 8.60
C ASN A 372 0.82 -18.16 7.73
N ASN A 373 2.06 -17.95 8.17
CA ASN A 373 3.09 -17.31 7.33
C ASN A 373 4.05 -18.36 6.75
N THR A 374 4.59 -18.11 5.56
CA THR A 374 5.67 -18.90 4.97
C THR A 374 6.93 -18.06 4.93
N VAL A 375 7.99 -18.50 5.62
CA VAL A 375 9.21 -17.73 5.85
C VAL A 375 10.43 -18.57 5.57
N ASP A 376 11.21 -18.18 4.57
CA ASP A 376 12.55 -18.68 4.31
C ASP A 376 13.57 -17.68 4.86
N CYS A 377 14.48 -18.16 5.72
CA CYS A 377 15.43 -17.31 6.43
C CYS A 377 16.86 -17.84 6.34
N ALA A 378 17.81 -16.95 6.06
CA ALA A 378 19.23 -17.27 6.13
C ALA A 378 19.78 -17.16 7.56
N LEU A 379 20.81 -17.97 7.84
CA LEU A 379 21.81 -17.83 8.90
C LEU A 379 21.30 -17.28 10.25
N GLY A 380 20.86 -18.17 11.15
CA GLY A 380 20.64 -17.84 12.57
C GLY A 380 19.24 -18.11 13.10
N GLY A 381 18.28 -18.45 12.23
CA GLY A 381 16.91 -18.84 12.60
C GLY A 381 15.86 -17.92 12.00
N CYS A 382 14.60 -18.41 11.92
CA CYS A 382 13.50 -17.59 11.39
C CYS A 382 12.78 -16.79 12.49
N GLY A 383 13.41 -16.67 13.66
CA GLY A 383 13.00 -15.78 14.76
C GLY A 383 14.05 -14.70 14.97
N GLY A 384 13.61 -13.47 15.12
CA GLY A 384 14.50 -12.36 15.43
C GLY A 384 15.04 -12.42 16.83
N THR A 385 16.17 -11.76 17.10
CA THR A 385 16.67 -11.52 18.46
C THR A 385 15.69 -10.66 19.27
N PRO A 386 15.57 -10.84 20.59
CA PRO A 386 14.56 -10.13 21.34
C PRO A 386 14.87 -8.65 21.32
N GLY A 387 13.89 -7.82 21.00
CA GLY A 387 13.87 -6.48 21.57
C GLY A 387 13.90 -6.60 23.09
N ASN A 388 14.61 -5.72 23.79
CA ASN A 388 14.59 -5.70 25.26
C ASN A 388 13.19 -5.29 25.73
N GLY A 389 12.20 -6.18 25.84
CA GLY A 389 10.83 -5.78 26.20
C GLY A 389 9.93 -6.95 26.58
N TYR A 390 8.88 -6.66 27.36
CA TYR A 390 7.88 -7.66 27.73
C TYR A 390 6.72 -7.60 26.75
N TRP A 391 6.41 -8.70 26.07
CA TRP A 391 5.24 -8.79 25.20
C TRP A 391 4.72 -10.22 25.19
N THR A 392 3.53 -10.40 24.60
CA THR A 392 2.95 -11.73 24.35
C THR A 392 2.83 -11.95 22.84
N MET A 393 3.43 -13.01 22.30
CA MET A 393 3.19 -13.46 20.93
C MET A 393 2.52 -14.83 20.97
N PHE A 394 1.54 -15.01 20.08
CA PHE A 394 0.92 -16.28 19.78
C PHE A 394 1.26 -16.66 18.34
N ASP A 395 1.86 -17.82 18.17
CA ASP A 395 2.21 -18.38 16.87
C ASP A 395 1.43 -19.66 16.57
N GLN A 396 1.02 -19.81 15.31
CA GLN A 396 0.33 -21.01 14.84
C GLN A 396 0.43 -21.17 13.33
N ASN A 397 0.54 -22.40 12.84
CA ASN A 397 0.52 -22.71 11.41
C ASN A 397 1.56 -21.96 10.57
N ASN A 398 2.71 -21.57 11.11
CA ASN A 398 3.78 -20.97 10.33
C ASN A 398 4.67 -22.05 9.70
N HIS A 399 5.07 -21.85 8.45
CA HIS A 399 6.04 -22.68 7.76
C HIS A 399 7.38 -21.94 7.71
N ALA A 400 8.30 -22.33 8.59
CA ALA A 400 9.64 -21.76 8.69
C ALA A 400 10.66 -22.68 7.99
N ILE A 401 11.47 -22.08 7.12
CA ILE A 401 12.42 -22.77 6.25
C ILE A 401 13.81 -22.17 6.47
N PRO A 402 14.49 -22.49 7.59
CA PRO A 402 15.83 -21.96 7.83
C PRO A 402 16.90 -22.73 7.06
N SER A 403 18.02 -22.05 6.77
CA SER A 403 19.20 -22.71 6.17
C SER A 403 19.86 -23.75 7.10
N ALA A 404 19.63 -23.67 8.42
CA ALA A 404 20.02 -24.66 9.42
C ALA A 404 18.96 -24.73 10.54
N LEU A 405 18.79 -25.89 11.19
CA LEU A 405 17.78 -26.14 12.25
C LEU A 405 18.06 -25.42 13.59
N ASN A 406 18.46 -24.15 13.55
CA ASN A 406 18.55 -23.29 14.71
C ASN A 406 17.37 -22.32 14.71
N PHE A 407 16.15 -22.85 14.84
CA PHE A 407 15.02 -22.00 15.18
C PHE A 407 14.94 -21.95 16.71
N ASP A 408 15.52 -20.91 17.28
CA ASP A 408 15.50 -20.72 18.72
C ASP A 408 14.27 -19.90 19.10
N ALA A 409 13.21 -20.53 19.62
CA ALA A 409 12.03 -19.80 20.08
C ALA A 409 12.35 -18.81 21.22
N THR A 410 13.48 -18.98 21.93
CA THR A 410 13.94 -17.99 22.92
C THR A 410 14.39 -16.68 22.27
N SER A 411 14.66 -16.69 20.96
CA SER A 411 15.07 -15.50 20.24
C SER A 411 13.98 -14.43 20.20
N PHE A 412 12.69 -14.74 20.30
CA PHE A 412 11.73 -13.64 20.35
C PHE A 412 11.68 -12.90 21.71
N GLY A 413 12.15 -13.51 22.80
CA GLY A 413 12.32 -12.92 24.15
C GLY A 413 11.17 -12.12 24.78
N GLY A 414 9.92 -12.44 24.43
CA GLY A 414 8.78 -12.26 25.32
C GLY A 414 8.52 -13.50 26.18
N SER A 415 7.61 -13.39 27.16
CA SER A 415 7.02 -14.58 27.79
C SER A 415 6.05 -15.21 26.80
N ILE A 416 6.52 -16.14 25.97
CA ILE A 416 5.67 -16.98 25.14
C ILE A 416 4.84 -17.84 26.11
N PRO A 417 3.51 -17.65 26.19
CA PRO A 417 2.69 -18.48 27.05
C PRO A 417 2.82 -19.92 26.55
N THR A 418 3.41 -20.80 27.37
CA THR A 418 3.45 -22.24 27.09
C THR A 418 2.01 -22.72 26.83
N PRO A 419 1.74 -23.26 25.64
CA PRO A 419 2.43 -24.46 25.18
C PRO A 419 3.10 -24.39 23.80
N CYS A 420 3.13 -23.26 23.09
CA CYS A 420 3.64 -23.22 21.71
C CYS A 420 5.00 -22.51 21.65
N ASN A 421 6.10 -23.27 21.68
CA ASN A 421 7.44 -22.78 21.29
C ASN A 421 7.76 -23.32 19.89
N LEU A 422 7.10 -22.80 18.85
CA LEU A 422 7.38 -23.06 17.41
C LEU A 422 7.70 -24.52 17.09
N GLY A 423 6.74 -25.40 17.40
CA GLY A 423 6.84 -26.86 17.24
C GLY A 423 7.28 -27.62 18.48
N LYS A 424 7.70 -26.95 19.56
CA LYS A 424 8.02 -27.55 20.86
C LYS A 424 6.92 -27.25 21.88
N GLY A 425 5.86 -28.05 21.81
CA GLY A 425 4.89 -28.24 22.88
C GLY A 425 3.54 -28.72 22.38
N THR A 426 2.73 -29.24 23.30
CA THR A 426 1.48 -29.92 22.98
C THR A 426 0.45 -28.93 22.43
N GLY A 427 0.06 -29.06 21.15
CA GLY A 427 -0.97 -28.22 20.50
C GLY A 427 -0.44 -27.17 19.52
N CYS A 428 0.87 -27.05 19.33
CA CYS A 428 1.46 -26.20 18.29
C CYS A 428 1.48 -26.90 16.93
N THR A 429 1.18 -26.17 15.85
CA THR A 429 1.17 -26.68 14.47
C THR A 429 2.08 -25.88 13.54
N ASP A 430 3.08 -25.19 14.07
CA ASP A 430 4.14 -24.63 13.23
C ASP A 430 5.03 -25.76 12.68
N LEU A 431 5.50 -25.61 11.44
CA LEU A 431 6.44 -26.51 10.79
C LEU A 431 7.76 -25.79 10.57
N THR A 432 8.82 -26.25 11.22
CA THR A 432 10.20 -25.86 10.91
C THR A 432 10.90 -27.01 10.20
N GLN A 433 11.42 -26.77 9.00
CA GLN A 433 12.21 -27.75 8.26
C GLN A 433 13.33 -27.07 7.48
N THR A 434 14.49 -27.72 7.31
CA THR A 434 15.58 -27.11 6.52
C THR A 434 15.14 -26.90 5.08
N GLU A 435 15.81 -25.97 4.39
CA GLU A 435 15.63 -25.78 2.95
C GLU A 435 15.79 -27.10 2.17
N ALA A 436 16.76 -27.94 2.54
CA ALA A 436 16.95 -29.25 1.90
C ALA A 436 15.75 -30.20 2.09
N VAL A 437 15.12 -30.22 3.28
CA VAL A 437 13.92 -31.03 3.54
C VAL A 437 12.71 -30.44 2.81
N ALA A 438 12.56 -29.11 2.81
CA ALA A 438 11.50 -28.42 2.08
C ALA A 438 11.58 -28.72 0.58
N ASN A 439 12.77 -28.55 -0.02
CA ASN A 439 13.02 -28.89 -1.42
C ASN A 439 12.76 -30.38 -1.70
N GLY A 440 13.13 -31.27 -0.78
CA GLY A 440 12.86 -32.72 -0.91
C GLY A 440 11.37 -33.09 -0.88
N GLN A 441 10.53 -32.24 -0.28
CA GLN A 441 9.06 -32.36 -0.30
C GLN A 441 8.41 -31.57 -1.45
N GLY A 442 9.21 -30.87 -2.27
CA GLY A 442 8.75 -30.12 -3.43
C GLY A 442 8.54 -28.62 -3.20
N TYR A 443 8.70 -28.11 -1.99
CA TYR A 443 8.61 -26.67 -1.72
C TYR A 443 9.88 -25.98 -2.21
N MET A 444 9.84 -25.29 -3.36
CA MET A 444 11.02 -24.64 -3.94
C MET A 444 10.88 -23.12 -4.03
N SER A 445 11.99 -22.39 -3.84
CA SER A 445 12.05 -20.94 -4.00
C SER A 445 11.93 -20.46 -5.46
N THR A 446 12.12 -21.37 -6.42
CA THR A 446 12.08 -21.10 -7.86
C THR A 446 10.70 -21.20 -8.48
N GLU A 447 9.68 -21.57 -7.70
CA GLU A 447 8.29 -21.62 -8.14
C GLU A 447 7.73 -20.22 -8.37
N ALA A 448 6.62 -20.13 -9.13
CA ALA A 448 5.89 -18.88 -9.29
C ALA A 448 5.37 -18.33 -7.94
N HIS A 449 5.07 -19.25 -7.00
CA HIS A 449 4.71 -18.95 -5.62
C HIS A 449 5.68 -19.69 -4.70
N PRO A 450 6.78 -19.03 -4.28
CA PRO A 450 7.88 -19.67 -3.56
C PRO A 450 7.41 -20.45 -2.33
N TYR A 451 7.89 -21.69 -2.23
CA TYR A 451 7.57 -22.64 -1.17
C TYR A 451 6.08 -22.96 -1.03
N SER A 452 5.32 -22.87 -2.12
CA SER A 452 3.95 -23.37 -2.15
C SER A 452 3.93 -24.91 -2.17
N PRO A 453 2.89 -25.58 -1.64
CA PRO A 453 2.73 -27.01 -1.82
C PRO A 453 2.49 -27.34 -3.30
N ILE A 454 3.24 -28.30 -3.84
CA ILE A 454 3.04 -28.79 -5.21
C ILE A 454 1.71 -29.56 -5.35
N GLY A 455 1.14 -29.57 -6.56
CA GLY A 455 -0.22 -30.08 -6.79
C GLY A 455 -0.46 -31.56 -6.44
N ASN A 456 0.59 -32.38 -6.33
CA ASN A 456 0.52 -33.80 -5.92
C ASN A 456 0.89 -34.02 -4.45
N CYS A 457 1.02 -32.96 -3.65
CA CYS A 457 1.26 -33.08 -2.22
C CYS A 457 0.09 -33.78 -1.50
N THR A 458 0.44 -34.60 -0.52
CA THR A 458 -0.48 -35.27 0.42
C THR A 458 0.05 -35.06 1.84
N PRO A 459 -0.77 -35.30 2.88
CA PRO A 459 -0.29 -35.28 4.26
C PRO A 459 0.88 -36.25 4.55
N SER A 460 1.08 -37.26 3.69
CA SER A 460 2.19 -38.22 3.80
C SER A 460 3.49 -37.81 3.10
N THR A 461 3.41 -36.87 2.14
CA THR A 461 4.56 -36.46 1.32
C THR A 461 5.02 -35.04 1.62
N CYS A 462 4.14 -34.20 2.17
CA CYS A 462 4.36 -32.78 2.34
C CYS A 462 3.90 -32.37 3.75
N GLY A 463 4.83 -31.89 4.58
CA GLY A 463 4.58 -31.67 6.00
C GLY A 463 3.52 -30.61 6.30
N THR A 464 3.26 -29.69 5.37
CA THR A 464 2.28 -28.62 5.58
C THR A 464 0.84 -29.05 5.38
N VAL A 465 0.56 -30.04 4.53
CA VAL A 465 -0.79 -30.32 4.04
C VAL A 465 -1.65 -30.97 5.12
N GLN A 466 -2.76 -30.33 5.49
CA GLN A 466 -3.71 -30.77 6.52
C GLN A 466 -3.08 -31.06 7.90
N SER A 467 -1.99 -30.37 8.21
CA SER A 467 -1.26 -30.49 9.49
C SER A 467 -1.51 -29.31 10.44
N GLY A 468 -2.19 -28.28 9.97
CA GLY A 468 -2.47 -27.03 10.68
C GLY A 468 -3.73 -27.06 11.55
N THR A 469 -3.76 -26.21 12.56
CA THR A 469 -4.95 -25.91 13.37
C THR A 469 -5.94 -25.07 12.56
N ASN A 470 -7.23 -25.40 12.67
CA ASN A 470 -8.29 -24.55 12.12
C ASN A 470 -8.51 -23.32 13.01
N LEU A 471 -8.25 -22.12 12.49
CA LEU A 471 -8.33 -20.87 13.26
C LEU A 471 -9.60 -20.05 12.98
N THR A 472 -10.59 -20.66 12.31
CA THR A 472 -11.85 -19.99 11.91
C THR A 472 -12.55 -19.32 13.09
N SER A 473 -12.75 -20.05 14.20
CA SER A 473 -13.53 -19.58 15.35
C SER A 473 -12.74 -18.82 16.41
N THR A 474 -11.41 -18.74 16.27
CA THR A 474 -10.53 -18.08 17.24
C THR A 474 -10.02 -16.77 16.66
N TYR A 475 -9.17 -16.84 15.63
CA TYR A 475 -8.50 -15.65 15.08
C TYR A 475 -9.35 -15.00 14.00
N CYS A 476 -9.89 -15.77 13.05
CA CYS A 476 -10.59 -15.16 11.91
C CYS A 476 -11.92 -14.50 12.30
N SER A 477 -12.66 -15.06 13.25
CA SER A 477 -13.87 -14.42 13.80
C SER A 477 -13.55 -13.13 14.55
N THR A 478 -12.44 -13.10 15.29
CA THR A 478 -11.96 -11.89 15.98
C THR A 478 -11.54 -10.84 14.96
N LEU A 479 -10.73 -11.23 13.96
CA LEU A 479 -10.31 -10.34 12.88
C LEU A 479 -11.51 -9.77 12.13
N SER A 480 -12.53 -10.57 11.82
CA SER A 480 -13.75 -10.10 11.15
C SER A 480 -14.50 -9.00 11.92
N SER A 481 -14.32 -8.94 13.25
CA SER A 481 -14.87 -7.87 14.09
C SER A 481 -13.99 -6.62 14.17
N VAL A 482 -12.69 -6.76 13.89
CA VAL A 482 -11.73 -5.65 13.81
C VAL A 482 -11.77 -5.03 12.41
N ASP A 483 -11.63 -5.87 11.38
CA ASP A 483 -11.67 -5.53 9.98
C ASP A 483 -12.22 -6.72 9.16
N ALA A 484 -13.32 -6.50 8.45
CA ALA A 484 -14.01 -7.56 7.71
C ALA A 484 -13.15 -8.14 6.56
N ALA A 485 -12.32 -7.32 5.92
CA ALA A 485 -11.45 -7.78 4.83
C ALA A 485 -10.31 -8.65 5.37
N ALA A 486 -9.71 -8.29 6.49
CA ALA A 486 -8.72 -9.11 7.20
C ALA A 486 -9.34 -10.43 7.69
N GLY A 487 -10.58 -10.39 8.19
CA GLY A 487 -11.35 -11.58 8.54
C GLY A 487 -11.54 -12.54 7.36
N ALA A 488 -11.91 -12.02 6.19
CA ALA A 488 -12.04 -12.80 4.96
C ALA A 488 -10.70 -13.35 4.46
N ALA A 489 -9.63 -12.54 4.53
CA ALA A 489 -8.28 -12.95 4.16
C ALA A 489 -7.76 -14.07 5.08
N CYS A 490 -8.05 -14.02 6.37
CA CYS A 490 -7.68 -15.05 7.36
C CYS A 490 -8.27 -16.43 7.01
N LEU A 491 -9.45 -16.47 6.38
CA LEU A 491 -10.12 -17.69 5.93
C LEU A 491 -9.63 -18.20 4.57
N SER A 492 -8.62 -17.57 3.98
CA SER A 492 -8.06 -17.94 2.69
C SER A 492 -6.54 -18.07 2.77
N SER A 493 -5.94 -18.65 1.74
CA SER A 493 -4.49 -18.56 1.54
C SER A 493 -4.06 -17.16 1.14
N SER A 494 -2.76 -16.92 1.11
CA SER A 494 -2.17 -15.68 0.62
C SER A 494 -2.52 -15.38 -0.83
N SER A 495 -2.62 -14.08 -1.13
CA SER A 495 -2.67 -13.51 -2.48
C SER A 495 -1.30 -13.36 -3.13
N VAL A 496 -0.21 -13.51 -2.36
CA VAL A 496 1.16 -13.29 -2.82
C VAL A 496 1.35 -11.85 -3.36
N GLY A 497 0.74 -10.88 -2.69
CA GLY A 497 0.85 -9.46 -3.04
C GLY A 497 0.32 -9.12 -4.43
N VAL A 498 1.05 -8.29 -5.17
CA VAL A 498 0.72 -7.85 -6.54
C VAL A 498 1.77 -8.24 -7.56
N ALA A 499 1.31 -8.50 -8.79
CA ALA A 499 2.18 -8.58 -9.96
C ALA A 499 2.49 -7.16 -10.48
N TYR A 500 3.70 -6.96 -11.02
CA TYR A 500 4.13 -5.69 -11.61
C TYR A 500 4.43 -5.87 -13.10
N ASN A 501 3.78 -5.05 -13.94
CA ASN A 501 4.09 -4.93 -15.36
C ASN A 501 5.04 -3.74 -15.57
N SER A 502 6.31 -4.04 -15.83
CA SER A 502 7.38 -3.05 -16.04
C SER A 502 7.29 -2.28 -17.37
N THR A 503 6.42 -2.69 -18.30
CA THR A 503 6.19 -1.95 -19.55
C THR A 503 5.14 -0.86 -19.36
N SER A 504 4.05 -1.17 -18.65
CA SER A 504 2.98 -0.19 -18.39
C SER A 504 3.15 0.55 -17.05
N HIS A 505 4.12 0.13 -16.24
CA HIS A 505 4.29 0.53 -14.84
C HIS A 505 2.97 0.46 -14.06
N LYS A 506 2.31 -0.69 -14.13
CA LYS A 506 1.04 -0.95 -13.43
C LYS A 506 1.17 -2.21 -12.59
N VAL A 507 0.47 -2.23 -11.47
CA VAL A 507 0.29 -3.43 -10.67
C VAL A 507 -1.03 -4.12 -10.98
N THR A 508 -1.08 -5.41 -10.75
CA THR A 508 -2.32 -6.20 -10.82
C THR A 508 -2.36 -7.10 -9.60
N GLY A 509 -3.41 -6.94 -8.80
CA GLY A 509 -3.62 -7.68 -7.57
C GLY A 509 -4.96 -8.41 -7.58
N PRO A 510 -5.06 -9.54 -6.87
CA PRO A 510 -3.96 -10.29 -6.25
C PRO A 510 -3.09 -11.03 -7.30
N SER A 511 -1.81 -11.29 -6.98
CA SER A 511 -0.86 -12.02 -7.86
C SER A 511 -1.21 -13.52 -7.99
N ALA A 512 -1.75 -14.08 -6.91
CA ALA A 512 -2.31 -15.43 -6.84
C ALA A 512 -3.77 -15.37 -6.40
N THR A 513 -4.63 -16.23 -6.95
CA THR A 513 -6.01 -16.35 -6.45
C THR A 513 -5.99 -17.04 -5.07
N PRO A 514 -6.46 -16.39 -4.00
CA PRO A 514 -6.55 -17.00 -2.69
C PRO A 514 -7.46 -18.24 -2.71
N LEU A 515 -6.99 -19.34 -2.12
CA LEU A 515 -7.75 -20.56 -1.97
C LEU A 515 -8.43 -20.58 -0.60
N PRO A 516 -9.74 -20.92 -0.52
CA PRO A 516 -10.44 -20.93 0.75
C PRO A 516 -9.89 -22.04 1.65
N ARG A 517 -9.71 -21.72 2.93
CA ARG A 517 -9.33 -22.71 3.94
C ARG A 517 -10.57 -23.53 4.34
N PRO A 518 -10.40 -24.81 4.73
CA PRO A 518 -11.52 -25.64 5.16
C PRO A 518 -12.27 -25.02 6.35
N SER A 519 -13.61 -24.97 6.27
CA SER A 519 -14.47 -24.50 7.36
C SER A 519 -14.47 -25.44 8.58
N SER A 520 -14.01 -26.68 8.40
CA SER A 520 -13.82 -27.68 9.45
C SER A 520 -12.61 -28.56 9.13
N GLY A 521 -12.04 -29.18 10.15
CA GLY A 521 -10.83 -30.01 10.01
C GLY A 521 -9.54 -29.20 9.86
N PRO A 522 -8.40 -29.88 9.75
CA PRO A 522 -7.08 -29.25 9.71
C PRO A 522 -6.89 -28.33 8.50
N TRP A 523 -6.12 -27.28 8.71
CA TRP A 523 -5.65 -26.39 7.64
C TRP A 523 -4.30 -26.85 7.11
N ASP A 524 -3.85 -26.25 6.02
CA ASP A 524 -2.43 -26.35 5.66
C ASP A 524 -1.61 -25.36 6.51
N ILE A 525 -0.41 -25.78 6.90
CA ILE A 525 0.58 -24.93 7.56
C ILE A 525 1.19 -23.98 6.52
N GLY A 526 1.35 -22.71 6.89
CA GLY A 526 1.94 -21.65 6.09
C GLY A 526 0.91 -20.76 5.42
N ALA A 527 1.42 -19.89 4.54
CA ALA A 527 0.63 -18.90 3.82
C ALA A 527 -0.28 -19.51 2.76
N TYR A 528 0.02 -20.72 2.29
CA TYR A 528 -0.70 -21.38 1.21
C TYR A 528 -1.73 -22.37 1.74
N GLN A 529 -2.71 -22.68 0.88
CA GLN A 529 -3.64 -23.78 1.06
C GLN A 529 -3.61 -24.58 -0.23
N LEU A 530 -3.26 -25.86 -0.17
CA LEU A 530 -3.47 -26.75 -1.30
C LEU A 530 -4.98 -26.87 -1.47
N GLY A 531 -5.47 -26.46 -2.64
CA GLY A 531 -6.87 -26.61 -2.99
C GLY A 531 -7.22 -28.07 -2.79
N ILE A 532 -8.25 -28.36 -1.97
CA ILE A 532 -8.82 -29.70 -1.96
C ILE A 532 -9.30 -29.91 -3.39
N GLN A 533 -8.51 -30.59 -4.23
CA GLN A 533 -9.10 -31.33 -5.34
C GLN A 533 -10.12 -32.18 -4.62
N GLY A 534 -11.41 -31.80 -4.74
CA GLY A 534 -12.49 -32.49 -4.07
C GLY A 534 -12.17 -33.96 -4.19
N GLY A 535 -11.90 -34.62 -3.05
CA GLY A 535 -11.56 -36.03 -3.07
C GLY A 535 -12.53 -36.72 -4.01
N PRO A 536 -12.08 -37.71 -4.82
CA PRO A 536 -12.84 -38.24 -5.95
C PRO A 536 -14.31 -38.30 -5.58
N SER A 537 -15.15 -37.57 -6.34
CA SER A 537 -16.55 -37.33 -5.99
C SER A 537 -17.14 -38.62 -5.42
N ALA A 538 -17.74 -38.54 -4.22
CA ALA A 538 -18.27 -39.71 -3.54
C ALA A 538 -18.99 -40.61 -4.56
N PRO A 539 -18.67 -41.92 -4.68
CA PRO A 539 -19.21 -42.75 -5.74
C PRO A 539 -20.74 -42.70 -5.72
N THR A 540 -21.34 -42.02 -6.70
CA THR A 540 -22.79 -41.85 -6.78
C THR A 540 -23.51 -43.14 -7.20
N SER A 541 -22.76 -44.22 -7.40
CA SER A 541 -23.21 -45.49 -7.97
C SER A 541 -23.25 -46.67 -6.99
N LEU A 542 -22.98 -46.48 -5.69
CA LEU A 542 -23.24 -47.51 -4.69
C LEU A 542 -24.72 -47.52 -4.29
N THR A 543 -25.54 -48.25 -5.05
CA THR A 543 -26.85 -48.71 -4.57
C THR A 543 -26.62 -49.90 -3.65
N GLY A 544 -26.84 -49.72 -2.35
CA GLY A 544 -26.85 -50.82 -1.40
C GLY A 544 -27.98 -51.78 -1.75
N ALA A 545 -27.67 -53.00 -2.18
CA ALA A 545 -28.64 -54.08 -2.20
C ALA A 545 -28.92 -54.47 -0.76
N VAL A 546 -30.11 -54.14 -0.27
CA VAL A 546 -30.63 -54.69 0.98
C VAL A 546 -30.83 -56.19 0.75
N GLN A 547 -30.09 -57.03 1.47
CA GLN A 547 -30.32 -58.47 1.54
C GLN A 547 -31.45 -58.80 2.50
#